data_AF-A0A290ZM65-F1
#
_entry.id   AF-A0A290ZM65-F1
#
_cell.length_a   1.000
_cell.length_b   1.000
_cell.length_c   1.000
_cell.angle_alpha   90.00
_cell.angle_beta   90.00
_cell.angle_gamma   90.00
#
_symmetry.space_group_name_H-M   'P 1'
#
loop_
_entity.id
_entity.type
_entity.pdbx_description
1 polymer ?
#
loop_
_entity_poly.entity_id
_entity_poly.type
_entity_poly.pdbx_seq_one_letter_code
_entity_poly.pdbx_strand_id
1 'polypeptide(L)'
;MQLASHVAGIVRDGDAIQLGIGRMVGAVLEALSDHRELRLHAGMATQALVPLTDRGVIRGAGAAHVGVALGDAAFYRRVATDETFLFAPVSETHDVRRIAAIDNFVAINAALEVDLFGQINCDTLGGQLVAGVGGMPAFASGAQLSRGGRAVFALLSSASRGTVSRIVPRLNTSALVGAARHLADIVVTEHGVADLRGASLAERAKRLIAIAAPDHRESLQEAWDRGRSLL
;
A
#
# COMPACT_ATOMS: atom_id res chain seq x y z
N MET A 1 -9.29 1.56 -12.92
CA MET A 1 -8.08 2.41 -12.90
C MET A 1 -6.86 1.51 -13.01
N GLN A 2 -5.94 1.74 -13.97
CA GLN A 2 -4.80 0.84 -14.23
C GLN A 2 -3.98 0.51 -12.97
N LEU A 3 -3.74 1.49 -12.11
CA LEU A 3 -3.06 1.31 -10.82
C LEU A 3 -3.72 0.23 -9.96
N ALA A 4 -5.06 0.21 -9.86
CA ALA A 4 -5.78 -0.77 -9.06
C ALA A 4 -5.62 -2.18 -9.63
N SER A 5 -5.64 -2.33 -10.96
CA SER A 5 -5.38 -3.59 -11.64
C SER A 5 -3.95 -4.10 -11.41
N HIS A 6 -2.96 -3.20 -11.40
CA HIS A 6 -1.58 -3.56 -11.05
C HIS A 6 -1.45 -4.04 -9.60
N VAL A 7 -2.10 -3.35 -8.65
CA VAL A 7 -2.12 -3.78 -7.24
C VAL A 7 -2.82 -5.14 -7.10
N ALA A 8 -3.98 -5.32 -7.74
CA ALA A 8 -4.71 -6.58 -7.72
C ALA A 8 -3.87 -7.74 -8.29
N GLY A 9 -3.11 -7.52 -9.37
CA GLY A 9 -2.22 -8.53 -9.94
C GLY A 9 -1.04 -8.97 -9.03
N ILE A 10 -0.78 -8.25 -7.94
CA ILE A 10 0.21 -8.66 -6.91
C ILE A 10 -0.44 -9.58 -5.86
N VAL A 11 -1.74 -9.42 -5.64
CA VAL A 11 -2.53 -10.24 -4.70
C VAL A 11 -2.83 -11.58 -5.34
N ARG A 12 -2.85 -12.63 -4.52
CA ARG A 12 -3.14 -14.01 -4.91
C ARG A 12 -4.35 -14.49 -4.13
N ASP A 13 -5.03 -15.49 -4.67
CA ASP A 13 -6.05 -16.22 -3.92
C ASP A 13 -5.46 -16.78 -2.60
N GLY A 14 -6.21 -16.67 -1.51
CA GLY A 14 -5.76 -17.09 -0.18
C GLY A 14 -4.90 -16.07 0.59
N ASP A 15 -4.49 -14.96 -0.04
CA ASP A 15 -3.72 -13.92 0.64
C ASP A 15 -4.51 -13.28 1.80
N ALA A 16 -3.79 -12.90 2.85
CA ALA A 16 -4.32 -11.99 3.86
C ALA A 16 -3.92 -10.57 3.51
N ILE A 17 -4.88 -9.69 3.29
CA ILE A 17 -4.63 -8.31 2.86
C ILE A 17 -4.84 -7.32 4.00
N GLN A 18 -4.12 -6.20 3.91
CA GLN A 18 -4.38 -4.99 4.68
C GLN A 18 -4.44 -3.81 3.74
N LEU A 19 -5.44 -2.96 3.94
CA LEU A 19 -5.68 -1.76 3.14
C LEU A 19 -6.09 -0.61 4.07
N GLY A 20 -5.84 0.63 3.65
CA GLY A 20 -6.31 1.84 4.34
C GLY A 20 -7.73 2.25 3.93
N ILE A 21 -7.96 3.56 3.80
CA ILE A 21 -9.20 4.14 3.29
C ILE A 21 -8.93 5.08 2.11
N GLY A 22 -9.99 5.48 1.42
CA GLY A 22 -9.96 6.47 0.35
C GLY A 22 -10.16 5.88 -1.04
N ARG A 23 -10.20 6.76 -2.05
CA ARG A 23 -10.59 6.40 -3.42
C ARG A 23 -9.70 5.34 -4.06
N MET A 24 -8.40 5.38 -3.81
CA MET A 24 -7.46 4.38 -4.33
C MET A 24 -7.79 2.99 -3.76
N VAL A 25 -8.03 2.90 -2.45
CA VAL A 25 -8.38 1.65 -1.79
C VAL A 25 -9.70 1.09 -2.30
N GLY A 26 -10.72 1.94 -2.48
CA GLY A 26 -11.99 1.52 -3.08
C GLY A 26 -11.81 0.89 -4.47
N ALA A 27 -10.99 1.50 -5.33
CA ALA A 27 -10.69 0.95 -6.64
C ALA A 27 -9.90 -0.37 -6.59
N VAL A 28 -8.97 -0.51 -5.63
CA VAL A 28 -8.25 -1.77 -5.40
C VAL A 28 -9.20 -2.86 -4.94
N LEU A 29 -10.07 -2.59 -3.96
CA LEU A 29 -11.09 -3.53 -3.50
C LEU A 29 -11.99 -3.99 -4.65
N GLU A 30 -12.45 -3.08 -5.49
CA GLU A 30 -13.23 -3.40 -6.68
C GLU A 30 -12.45 -4.33 -7.63
N ALA A 31 -11.16 -4.05 -7.88
CA ALA A 31 -10.29 -4.88 -8.71
C ALA A 31 -9.98 -6.26 -8.09
N LEU A 32 -10.21 -6.44 -6.79
CA LEU A 32 -10.06 -7.73 -6.10
C LEU A 32 -11.33 -8.61 -6.17
N SER A 33 -12.41 -8.15 -6.82
CA SER A 33 -13.71 -8.83 -6.82
C SER A 33 -13.72 -10.25 -7.40
N ASP A 34 -12.71 -10.61 -8.20
CA ASP A 34 -12.58 -11.93 -8.83
C ASP A 34 -11.63 -12.89 -8.07
N HIS A 35 -11.00 -12.41 -6.99
CA HIS A 35 -10.14 -13.23 -6.15
C HIS A 35 -10.96 -14.16 -5.26
N ARG A 36 -10.31 -15.17 -4.67
CA ARG A 36 -10.95 -16.18 -3.83
C ARG A 36 -10.20 -16.36 -2.51
N GLU A 37 -10.97 -16.71 -1.49
CA GLU A 37 -10.44 -17.06 -0.16
C GLU A 37 -9.53 -15.97 0.44
N LEU A 38 -9.79 -14.70 0.12
CA LEU A 38 -9.04 -13.61 0.72
C LEU A 38 -9.41 -13.49 2.20
N ARG A 39 -8.44 -13.09 3.01
CA ARG A 39 -8.64 -12.69 4.40
C ARG A 39 -8.28 -11.22 4.56
N LEU A 40 -8.91 -10.54 5.51
CA LEU A 40 -8.55 -9.19 5.89
C LEU A 40 -7.94 -9.22 7.30
N HIS A 41 -6.75 -8.65 7.46
CA HIS A 41 -6.19 -8.34 8.78
C HIS A 41 -5.74 -6.88 8.78
N ALA A 42 -6.54 -5.99 9.35
CA ALA A 42 -6.39 -4.54 9.18
C ALA A 42 -6.76 -3.74 10.43
N GLY A 43 -6.33 -2.48 10.49
CA GLY A 43 -6.74 -1.59 11.59
C GLY A 43 -8.23 -1.24 11.58
N MET A 44 -8.87 -1.29 10.40
CA MET A 44 -10.28 -0.93 10.25
C MET A 44 -10.98 -1.69 9.13
N ALA A 45 -12.29 -1.86 9.28
CA ALA A 45 -13.21 -2.27 8.23
C ALA A 45 -14.10 -1.09 7.82
N THR A 46 -14.39 -0.97 6.52
CA THR A 46 -15.35 0.02 6.01
C THR A 46 -16.40 -0.66 5.14
N GLN A 47 -17.49 0.06 4.84
CA GLN A 47 -18.53 -0.41 3.92
C GLN A 47 -18.02 -0.80 2.53
N ALA A 48 -16.81 -0.37 2.13
CA ALA A 48 -16.20 -0.78 0.87
C ALA A 48 -15.87 -2.28 0.81
N LEU A 49 -15.86 -2.98 1.94
CA LEU A 49 -15.65 -4.44 2.01
C LEU A 49 -16.93 -5.25 1.74
N VAL A 50 -18.11 -4.64 1.89
CA VAL A 50 -19.41 -5.34 1.76
C VAL A 50 -19.53 -6.09 0.42
N PRO A 51 -19.15 -5.52 -0.74
CA PRO A 51 -19.20 -6.27 -1.99
C PRO A 51 -18.32 -7.53 -2.02
N LEU A 52 -17.16 -7.51 -1.35
CA LEU A 52 -16.26 -8.66 -1.30
C LEU A 52 -16.80 -9.74 -0.36
N THR A 53 -17.42 -9.35 0.76
CA THR A 53 -18.06 -10.32 1.66
C THR A 53 -19.30 -10.93 1.04
N ASP A 54 -20.14 -10.14 0.38
CA ASP A 54 -21.38 -10.61 -0.26
C ASP A 54 -21.10 -11.54 -1.45
N ARG A 55 -19.98 -11.33 -2.15
CA ARG A 55 -19.50 -12.23 -3.22
C ARG A 55 -18.77 -13.47 -2.72
N GLY A 56 -18.50 -13.56 -1.41
CA GLY A 56 -17.73 -14.65 -0.82
C GLY A 56 -16.23 -14.61 -1.13
N VAL A 57 -15.71 -13.47 -1.60
CA VAL A 57 -14.26 -13.25 -1.80
C VAL A 57 -13.55 -13.27 -0.44
N ILE A 58 -14.15 -12.63 0.56
CA ILE A 58 -13.77 -12.73 1.98
C ILE A 58 -14.92 -13.42 2.70
N ARG A 59 -14.70 -14.62 3.21
CA ARG A 59 -15.75 -15.45 3.82
C ARG A 59 -15.24 -16.32 4.95
N GLY A 60 -16.16 -16.71 5.83
CA GLY A 60 -15.89 -17.58 6.98
C GLY A 60 -15.68 -16.79 8.26
N ALA A 61 -15.96 -17.43 9.39
CA ALA A 61 -15.90 -16.80 10.70
C ALA A 61 -14.49 -16.23 10.98
N GLY A 62 -14.42 -14.95 11.31
CA GLY A 62 -13.18 -14.23 11.58
C GLY A 62 -12.25 -14.02 10.39
N ALA A 63 -12.72 -14.23 9.15
CA ALA A 63 -11.92 -13.96 7.95
C ALA A 63 -11.52 -12.49 7.79
N ALA A 64 -12.26 -11.57 8.42
CA ALA A 64 -11.92 -10.16 8.55
C ALA A 64 -11.60 -9.80 10.01
N HIS A 65 -10.32 -9.89 10.38
CA HIS A 65 -9.80 -9.52 11.69
C HIS A 65 -9.42 -8.03 11.71
N VAL A 66 -10.19 -7.22 12.43
CA VAL A 66 -10.10 -5.75 12.34
C VAL A 66 -10.16 -5.04 13.69
N GLY A 67 -9.61 -3.81 13.74
CA GLY A 67 -9.61 -3.01 14.97
C GLY A 67 -10.93 -2.29 15.22
N VAL A 68 -11.42 -1.58 14.21
CA VAL A 68 -12.64 -0.75 14.29
C VAL A 68 -13.49 -0.85 13.03
N ALA A 69 -14.77 -0.52 13.13
CA ALA A 69 -15.64 -0.32 11.98
C ALA A 69 -15.80 1.19 11.71
N LEU A 70 -15.73 1.60 10.45
CA LEU A 70 -15.97 2.97 10.01
C LEU A 70 -16.96 2.97 8.83
N GLY A 71 -18.15 3.51 9.05
CA GLY A 71 -19.18 3.58 8.02
C GLY A 71 -20.47 4.23 8.52
N ASP A 72 -21.57 3.89 7.87
CA ASP A 72 -22.91 4.34 8.26
C ASP A 72 -23.60 3.37 9.22
N ALA A 73 -24.81 3.74 9.66
CA ALA A 73 -25.61 2.93 10.57
C ALA A 73 -26.01 1.57 9.97
N ALA A 74 -26.10 1.44 8.64
CA ALA A 74 -26.41 0.17 8.00
C ALA A 74 -25.21 -0.78 8.06
N PHE A 75 -24.00 -0.27 7.79
CA PHE A 75 -22.77 -1.03 7.93
C PHE A 75 -22.55 -1.48 9.37
N TYR A 76 -22.78 -0.61 10.36
CA TYR A 76 -22.67 -0.98 11.77
C TYR A 76 -23.64 -2.09 12.19
N ARG A 77 -24.89 -2.04 11.75
CA ARG A 77 -25.86 -3.12 12.01
C ARG A 77 -25.43 -4.44 11.36
N ARG A 78 -24.86 -4.39 10.15
CA ARG A 78 -24.35 -5.58 9.46
C ARG A 78 -23.21 -6.22 10.24
N VAL A 79 -22.13 -5.48 10.50
CA VAL A 79 -20.92 -6.04 11.14
C VAL A 79 -21.15 -6.46 12.59
N ALA A 80 -22.20 -5.97 13.24
CA ALA A 80 -22.58 -6.42 14.58
C ALA A 80 -23.08 -7.88 14.65
N THR A 81 -23.46 -8.47 13.50
CA THR A 81 -24.03 -9.83 13.44
C THR A 81 -23.35 -10.75 12.43
N ASP A 82 -22.51 -10.20 11.54
CA ASP A 82 -21.80 -10.94 10.52
C ASP A 82 -20.50 -11.52 11.10
N GLU A 83 -20.49 -12.84 11.34
CA GLU A 83 -19.36 -13.58 11.92
C GLU A 83 -18.07 -13.49 11.08
N THR A 84 -18.14 -13.02 9.83
CA THR A 84 -16.96 -12.72 9.01
C THR A 84 -16.05 -11.72 9.72
N PHE A 85 -16.61 -10.77 10.46
CA PHE A 85 -15.88 -9.72 11.15
C PHE A 85 -15.54 -10.11 12.59
N LEU A 86 -14.25 -10.14 12.91
CA LEU A 86 -13.73 -10.30 14.25
C LEU A 86 -13.05 -9.00 14.69
N PHE A 87 -13.59 -8.34 15.71
CA PHE A 87 -13.02 -7.11 16.24
C PHE A 87 -12.04 -7.39 17.39
N ALA A 88 -10.84 -6.80 17.32
CA ALA A 88 -9.78 -7.01 18.29
C ALA A 88 -9.04 -5.71 18.62
N PRO A 89 -8.42 -5.59 19.79
CA PRO A 89 -7.71 -4.38 20.18
C PRO A 89 -6.52 -4.07 19.25
N VAL A 90 -6.09 -2.81 19.25
CA VAL A 90 -4.93 -2.34 18.48
C VAL A 90 -3.65 -3.11 18.84
N SER A 91 -3.51 -3.54 20.09
CA SER A 91 -2.41 -4.37 20.59
C SER A 91 -2.35 -5.76 19.95
N GLU A 92 -3.39 -6.19 19.24
CA GLU A 92 -3.40 -7.43 18.48
C GLU A 92 -3.35 -7.18 16.98
N THR A 93 -4.19 -6.28 16.47
CA THR A 93 -4.26 -6.00 15.03
C THR A 93 -2.98 -5.38 14.48
N HIS A 94 -2.23 -4.64 15.31
CA HIS A 94 -0.98 -3.98 14.94
C HIS A 94 0.26 -4.62 15.57
N ASP A 95 0.14 -5.77 16.23
CA ASP A 95 1.32 -6.50 16.70
C ASP A 95 2.07 -7.10 15.50
N VAL A 96 3.25 -6.55 15.22
CA VAL A 96 4.13 -6.99 14.13
C VAL A 96 4.40 -8.49 14.17
N ARG A 97 4.51 -9.09 15.37
CA ARG A 97 4.75 -10.53 15.52
C ARG A 97 3.56 -11.36 15.07
N ARG A 98 2.35 -10.87 15.33
CA ARG A 98 1.11 -11.52 14.88
C ARG A 98 0.93 -11.38 13.38
N ILE A 99 1.20 -10.19 12.85
CA ILE A 99 1.16 -9.95 11.39
C ILE A 99 2.17 -10.85 10.68
N ALA A 100 3.39 -10.95 11.20
CA ALA A 100 4.45 -11.81 10.65
C ALA A 100 4.09 -13.30 10.65
N ALA A 101 3.26 -13.75 11.60
CA ALA A 101 2.80 -15.14 11.67
C ALA A 101 1.70 -15.46 10.63
N ILE A 102 1.15 -14.45 9.95
CA ILE A 102 0.17 -14.65 8.87
C ILE A 102 0.94 -14.92 7.59
N ASP A 103 0.89 -16.14 7.07
CA ASP A 103 1.46 -16.45 5.76
C ASP A 103 0.78 -15.64 4.66
N ASN A 104 1.58 -15.22 3.67
CA ASN A 104 1.16 -14.46 2.50
C ASN A 104 0.42 -13.15 2.85
N PHE A 105 0.92 -12.42 3.85
CA PHE A 105 0.35 -11.14 4.24
C PHE A 105 0.76 -10.00 3.28
N VAL A 106 -0.21 -9.30 2.70
CA VAL A 106 -0.01 -8.21 1.75
C VAL A 106 -0.47 -6.89 2.36
N ALA A 107 0.47 -6.04 2.73
CA ALA A 107 0.20 -4.69 3.23
C ALA A 107 0.16 -3.70 2.07
N ILE A 108 -1.02 -3.14 1.77
CA ILE A 108 -1.21 -2.20 0.65
C ILE A 108 -1.41 -0.79 1.20
N ASN A 109 -0.42 0.06 0.94
CA ASN A 109 -0.30 1.39 1.50
C ASN A 109 -0.34 2.46 0.41
N ALA A 110 -0.89 3.63 0.73
CA ALA A 110 -0.82 4.79 -0.14
C ALA A 110 0.50 5.54 0.09
N ALA A 111 1.09 6.05 -0.98
CA ALA A 111 2.24 6.96 -0.93
C ALA A 111 1.91 8.31 -1.57
N LEU A 112 2.59 9.36 -1.11
CA LEU A 112 2.54 10.69 -1.72
C LEU A 112 3.67 10.86 -2.72
N GLU A 113 4.89 10.51 -2.31
CA GLU A 113 6.09 10.58 -3.15
C GLU A 113 7.01 9.40 -2.85
N VAL A 114 7.75 8.95 -3.85
CA VAL A 114 8.81 7.93 -3.73
C VAL A 114 10.07 8.48 -4.39
N ASP A 115 11.20 8.44 -3.69
CA ASP A 115 12.47 8.82 -4.32
C ASP A 115 13.19 7.66 -5.01
N LEU A 116 14.17 7.97 -5.86
CA LEU A 116 14.94 6.98 -6.63
C LEU A 116 15.77 6.02 -5.76
N PHE A 117 15.93 6.29 -4.46
CA PHE A 117 16.56 5.39 -3.50
C PHE A 117 15.55 4.42 -2.86
N GLY A 118 14.25 4.66 -3.07
CA GLY A 118 13.13 3.90 -2.53
C GLY A 118 12.64 4.40 -1.17
N GLN A 119 13.02 5.61 -0.74
CA GLN A 119 12.39 6.22 0.44
C GLN A 119 11.00 6.72 0.06
N ILE A 120 10.06 6.60 1.00
CA ILE A 120 8.64 6.87 0.73
C ILE A 120 8.11 7.91 1.72
N ASN A 121 7.59 9.00 1.17
CA ASN A 121 6.77 9.97 1.89
C ASN A 121 5.30 9.55 1.81
N CYS A 122 4.65 9.41 2.97
CA CYS A 122 3.28 8.92 3.06
C CYS A 122 2.28 9.96 3.56
N ASP A 123 2.75 11.06 4.16
CA ASP A 123 1.90 11.91 4.99
C ASP A 123 2.17 13.40 4.91
N THR A 124 3.25 13.83 4.27
CA THR A 124 3.67 15.23 4.26
C THR A 124 3.60 15.83 2.86
N LEU A 125 2.98 17.00 2.71
CA LEU A 125 2.94 17.73 1.45
C LEU A 125 3.24 19.21 1.71
N GLY A 126 4.24 19.78 1.04
CA GLY A 126 4.64 21.18 1.25
C GLY A 126 5.08 21.48 2.69
N GLY A 127 5.66 20.51 3.40
CA GLY A 127 6.06 20.66 4.80
C GLY A 127 4.91 20.58 5.82
N GLN A 128 3.70 20.24 5.38
CA GLN A 128 2.54 20.08 6.26
C GLN A 128 2.08 18.63 6.28
N LEU A 129 1.70 18.15 7.46
CA LEU A 129 1.05 16.84 7.61
C LEU A 129 -0.35 16.90 6.99
N VAL A 130 -0.58 16.07 5.98
CA VAL A 130 -1.87 15.90 5.30
C VAL A 130 -2.52 14.55 5.60
N ALA A 131 -1.75 13.62 6.15
CA ALA A 131 -2.23 12.35 6.68
C ALA A 131 -1.45 12.00 7.96
N GLY A 132 -1.83 10.90 8.62
CA GLY A 132 -1.02 10.29 9.67
C GLY A 132 -0.44 8.98 9.18
N VAL A 133 0.80 8.67 9.56
CA VAL A 133 1.46 7.39 9.26
C VAL A 133 0.67 6.18 9.81
N GLY A 134 -0.05 6.38 10.92
CA GLY A 134 -0.96 5.39 11.50
C GLY A 134 -0.31 4.03 11.74
N GLY A 135 -1.01 2.96 11.39
CA GLY A 135 -0.54 1.58 11.51
C GLY A 135 0.42 1.11 10.41
N MET A 136 0.67 1.92 9.38
CA MET A 136 1.44 1.52 8.20
C MET A 136 2.82 0.92 8.55
N PRO A 137 3.62 1.49 9.49
CA PRO A 137 4.92 0.93 9.81
C PRO A 137 4.84 -0.50 10.37
N ALA A 138 3.80 -0.80 11.17
CA ALA A 138 3.60 -2.13 11.72
C ALA A 138 3.19 -3.14 10.65
N PHE A 139 2.25 -2.77 9.77
CA PHE A 139 1.79 -3.64 8.68
C PHE A 139 2.88 -3.90 7.64
N ALA A 140 3.61 -2.86 7.23
CA ALA A 140 4.70 -3.03 6.28
C ALA A 140 5.84 -3.90 6.86
N SER A 141 6.20 -3.69 8.14
CA SER A 141 7.22 -4.52 8.80
C SER A 141 6.75 -5.97 8.97
N GLY A 142 5.49 -6.16 9.36
CA GLY A 142 4.89 -7.48 9.47
C GLY A 142 4.81 -8.21 8.13
N ALA A 143 4.51 -7.49 7.05
CA ALA A 143 4.52 -8.05 5.69
C ALA A 143 5.91 -8.52 5.24
N GLN A 144 6.98 -7.79 5.57
CA GLN A 144 8.34 -8.23 5.28
C GLN A 144 8.76 -9.48 6.04
N LEU A 145 8.27 -9.65 7.27
CA LEU A 145 8.56 -10.80 8.12
C LEU A 145 7.65 -12.00 7.81
N SER A 146 6.50 -11.77 7.19
CA SER A 146 5.56 -12.80 6.75
C SER A 146 6.16 -13.66 5.64
N ARG A 147 6.00 -14.98 5.77
CA ARG A 147 6.40 -15.91 4.71
C ARG A 147 5.54 -15.69 3.46
N GLY A 148 6.17 -15.24 2.38
CA GLY A 148 5.46 -14.85 1.15
C GLY A 148 4.74 -13.51 1.24
N GLY A 149 4.98 -12.74 2.31
CA GLY A 149 4.42 -11.41 2.48
C GLY A 149 5.02 -10.37 1.55
N ARG A 150 4.29 -9.27 1.36
CA ARG A 150 4.59 -8.19 0.40
C ARG A 150 4.15 -6.84 0.97
N ALA A 151 5.07 -5.90 1.12
CA ALA A 151 4.74 -4.49 1.43
C ALA A 151 4.59 -3.67 0.12
N VAL A 152 3.35 -3.36 -0.25
CA VAL A 152 3.00 -2.63 -1.48
C VAL A 152 2.75 -1.16 -1.15
N PHE A 153 3.38 -0.26 -1.90
CA PHE A 153 3.18 1.18 -1.84
C PHE A 153 2.66 1.69 -3.18
N ALA A 154 1.45 2.23 -3.19
CA ALA A 154 0.77 2.67 -4.40
C ALA A 154 0.60 4.19 -4.43
N LEU A 155 0.90 4.79 -5.57
CA LEU A 155 0.72 6.22 -5.83
C LEU A 155 0.46 6.47 -7.31
N LEU A 156 -0.31 7.51 -7.62
CA LEU A 156 -0.28 8.03 -8.99
C LEU A 156 1.12 8.54 -9.31
N SER A 157 1.59 8.34 -10.54
CA SER A 157 2.94 8.74 -10.95
C SER A 157 3.14 10.25 -10.99
N SER A 158 2.04 11.03 -11.08
CA SER A 158 2.04 12.48 -11.14
C SER A 158 0.83 13.12 -10.45
N ALA A 159 0.92 14.43 -10.21
CA ALA A 159 -0.10 15.32 -9.69
C ALA A 159 -0.26 16.55 -10.59
N SER A 160 -1.18 17.45 -10.24
CA SER A 160 -1.40 18.72 -10.94
C SER A 160 -1.57 18.54 -12.46
N ARG A 161 -2.42 17.58 -12.85
CA ARG A 161 -2.69 17.19 -14.24
C ARG A 161 -1.42 16.77 -15.02
N GLY A 162 -0.52 16.04 -14.37
CA GLY A 162 0.69 15.51 -14.99
C GLY A 162 1.92 16.39 -14.84
N THR A 163 1.78 17.63 -14.38
CA THR A 163 2.91 18.59 -14.32
C THR A 163 3.89 18.34 -13.17
N VAL A 164 3.45 17.67 -12.10
CA VAL A 164 4.28 17.42 -10.92
C VAL A 164 4.49 15.91 -10.79
N SER A 165 5.73 15.43 -10.93
CA SER A 165 6.04 14.01 -10.70
C SER A 165 5.92 13.65 -9.21
N ARG A 166 5.46 12.43 -8.93
CA ARG A 166 5.47 11.83 -7.58
C ARG A 166 6.56 10.77 -7.41
N ILE A 167 7.21 10.37 -8.49
CA ILE A 167 8.53 9.74 -8.42
C ILE A 167 9.55 10.86 -8.53
N VAL A 168 10.38 11.05 -7.51
CA VAL A 168 11.27 12.22 -7.40
C VAL A 168 12.73 11.78 -7.32
N PRO A 169 13.70 12.61 -7.74
CA PRO A 169 15.12 12.26 -7.61
C PRO A 169 15.52 11.97 -6.15
N ARG A 170 15.02 12.79 -5.23
CA ARG A 170 15.24 12.69 -3.78
C ARG A 170 14.08 13.35 -3.06
N LEU A 171 13.65 12.79 -1.93
CA LEU A 171 12.69 13.47 -1.07
C LEU A 171 13.28 14.82 -0.61
N ASN A 172 12.49 15.88 -0.69
CA ASN A 172 12.94 17.21 -0.29
C ASN A 172 13.02 17.34 1.24
N THR A 173 13.68 18.38 1.75
CA THR A 173 13.89 18.60 3.20
C THR A 173 12.61 18.85 4.00
N SER A 174 11.52 19.16 3.31
CA SER A 174 10.20 19.37 3.91
C SER A 174 9.35 18.10 3.90
N ALA A 175 9.80 17.00 3.29
CA ALA A 175 9.13 15.71 3.31
C ALA A 175 9.60 14.87 4.51
N LEU A 176 8.67 14.22 5.19
CA LEU A 176 8.98 13.26 6.24
C LEU A 176 8.96 11.86 5.65
N VAL A 177 9.99 11.06 5.98
CA VAL A 177 10.10 9.68 5.52
C VAL A 177 9.14 8.81 6.34
N GLY A 178 8.04 8.38 5.70
CA GLY A 178 7.06 7.47 6.30
C GLY A 178 7.52 6.01 6.25
N ALA A 179 8.17 5.61 5.15
CA ALA A 179 8.83 4.31 5.05
C ALA A 179 10.26 4.48 4.55
N ALA A 180 11.21 3.99 5.35
CA ALA A 180 12.61 3.95 4.97
C ALA A 180 12.81 3.03 3.76
N ARG A 181 13.89 3.25 2.99
CA ARG A 181 14.18 2.46 1.76
C ARG A 181 14.19 0.94 1.97
N HIS A 182 14.53 0.49 3.18
CA HIS A 182 14.61 -0.93 3.53
C HIS A 182 13.23 -1.57 3.71
N LEU A 183 12.19 -0.77 3.97
CA LEU A 183 10.81 -1.20 4.14
C LEU A 183 10.02 -1.24 2.81
N ALA A 184 10.54 -0.58 1.77
CA ALA A 184 9.92 -0.51 0.46
C ALA A 184 10.19 -1.79 -0.35
N ASP A 185 9.22 -2.71 -0.37
CA ASP A 185 9.29 -3.91 -1.23
C ASP A 185 8.84 -3.59 -2.65
N ILE A 186 7.58 -3.20 -2.84
CA ILE A 186 6.97 -3.03 -4.16
C ILE A 186 6.34 -1.65 -4.26
N VAL A 187 6.66 -0.91 -5.32
CA VAL A 187 6.05 0.39 -5.64
C VAL A 187 5.18 0.25 -6.89
N VAL A 188 3.97 0.79 -6.86
CA VAL A 188 2.99 0.66 -7.93
C VAL A 188 2.47 2.02 -8.37
N THR A 189 2.50 2.26 -9.68
CA THR A 189 1.82 3.38 -10.33
C THR A 189 0.84 2.88 -11.38
N GLU A 190 0.10 3.81 -12.00
CA GLU A 190 -0.68 3.55 -13.21
C GLU A 190 0.18 3.11 -14.41
N HIS A 191 1.51 3.28 -14.37
CA HIS A 191 2.42 2.89 -15.45
C HIS A 191 3.12 1.55 -15.24
N GLY A 192 3.05 0.96 -14.04
CA GLY A 192 3.60 -0.37 -13.80
C GLY A 192 3.88 -0.68 -12.33
N VAL A 193 4.64 -1.76 -12.14
CA VAL A 193 5.06 -2.30 -10.84
C VAL A 193 6.58 -2.34 -10.79
N ALA A 194 7.17 -1.74 -9.76
CA ALA A 194 8.60 -1.80 -9.45
C ALA A 194 8.82 -2.63 -8.18
N ASP A 195 9.32 -3.85 -8.33
CA ASP A 195 9.82 -4.65 -7.22
C ASP A 195 11.22 -4.17 -6.85
N LEU A 196 11.43 -3.72 -5.63
CA LEU A 196 12.69 -3.17 -5.11
C LEU A 196 13.43 -4.15 -4.20
N ARG A 197 12.86 -5.34 -3.95
CA ARG A 197 13.47 -6.36 -3.10
C ARG A 197 14.74 -6.89 -3.74
N GLY A 198 15.80 -7.01 -2.93
CA GLY A 198 17.12 -7.45 -3.37
C GLY A 198 17.82 -6.53 -4.38
N ALA A 199 17.22 -5.41 -4.77
CA ALA A 199 17.77 -4.51 -5.77
C ALA A 199 18.82 -3.57 -5.19
N SER A 200 19.93 -3.39 -5.91
CA SER A 200 20.90 -2.32 -5.67
C SER A 200 20.26 -0.94 -5.88
N LEU A 201 20.92 0.13 -5.40
CA LEU A 201 20.40 1.51 -5.57
C LEU A 201 20.21 1.87 -7.06
N ALA A 202 21.13 1.45 -7.94
CA ALA A 202 21.01 1.70 -9.38
C ALA A 202 19.83 0.94 -10.01
N GLU A 203 19.60 -0.30 -9.60
CA GLU A 203 18.44 -1.07 -10.07
C GLU A 203 17.13 -0.48 -9.55
N ARG A 204 17.09 -0.01 -8.29
CA ARG A 204 15.93 0.69 -7.73
C ARG A 204 15.58 1.93 -8.54
N ALA A 205 16.57 2.79 -8.78
CA ALA A 205 16.38 3.98 -9.60
C ALA A 205 15.84 3.63 -10.99
N LYS A 206 16.45 2.65 -11.68
CA LYS A 206 15.99 2.18 -12.99
C LYS A 206 14.54 1.68 -12.96
N ARG A 207 14.18 0.86 -11.97
CA ARG A 207 12.82 0.29 -11.83
C ARG A 207 11.79 1.37 -11.51
N LEU A 208 12.12 2.33 -10.65
CA LEU A 208 11.25 3.45 -10.29
C LEU A 208 11.04 4.41 -11.47
N ILE A 209 12.10 4.75 -12.21
CA ILE A 209 11.99 5.57 -13.44
C ILE A 209 11.07 4.89 -14.46
N ALA A 210 11.18 3.56 -14.62
CA ALA A 210 10.36 2.81 -15.57
C ALA A 210 8.85 2.89 -15.28
N ILE A 211 8.46 3.11 -14.02
CA ILE A 211 7.06 3.26 -13.61
C ILE A 211 6.66 4.74 -13.36
N ALA A 212 7.53 5.70 -13.65
CA ALA A 212 7.17 7.12 -13.63
C ALA A 212 6.32 7.49 -14.86
N ALA A 213 5.64 8.64 -14.77
CA ALA A 213 4.97 9.24 -15.92
C ALA A 213 5.99 9.47 -17.06
N PRO A 214 5.67 9.10 -18.32
CA PRO A 214 6.60 9.16 -19.45
C PRO A 214 7.36 10.50 -19.55
N ASP A 215 6.65 11.60 -19.41
CA ASP A 215 7.19 12.97 -19.52
C ASP A 215 8.25 13.32 -18.45
N HIS A 216 8.30 12.58 -17.35
CA HIS A 216 9.26 12.80 -16.26
C HIS A 216 10.45 11.83 -16.27
N ARG A 217 10.44 10.82 -17.15
CA ARG A 217 11.47 9.76 -17.11
C ARG A 217 12.85 10.26 -17.46
N GLU A 218 12.95 11.12 -18.49
CA GLU A 218 14.21 11.71 -18.93
C GLU A 218 14.82 12.58 -17.83
N SER A 219 14.03 13.49 -17.25
CA SER A 219 14.51 14.37 -16.18
C SER A 219 14.93 13.60 -14.91
N LEU A 220 14.23 12.52 -14.57
CA LEU A 220 14.61 11.62 -13.48
C LEU A 220 15.92 10.87 -13.78
N GLN A 221 16.10 10.38 -15.01
CA GLN A 221 17.32 9.71 -15.44
C GLN A 221 18.52 10.65 -15.37
N GLU A 222 18.39 11.88 -15.89
CA GLU A 222 19.46 12.87 -15.80
C GLU A 222 19.78 13.23 -14.34
N ALA A 223 18.76 13.37 -13.49
CA ALA A 223 18.97 13.67 -12.07
C ALA A 223 19.70 12.53 -11.35
N TRP A 224 19.37 11.28 -11.69
CA TRP A 224 20.08 10.10 -11.20
C TRP A 224 21.54 10.09 -11.63
N ASP A 225 21.82 10.33 -12.92
CA ASP A 225 23.18 10.31 -13.47
C ASP A 225 24.06 11.42 -12.88
N ARG A 226 23.49 12.62 -12.65
CA ARG A 226 24.16 13.70 -11.92
C ARG A 226 24.40 13.36 -10.44
N GLY A 227 23.44 12.69 -9.80
CA GLY A 227 23.55 12.31 -8.38
C GLY A 227 24.48 11.14 -8.11
N ARG A 228 24.71 10.28 -9.11
CA ARG A 228 25.57 9.09 -8.98
C ARG A 228 27.02 9.42 -8.67
N SER A 229 27.50 10.61 -9.00
CA SER A 229 28.86 11.05 -8.64
C SER A 229 29.05 11.31 -7.14
N LEU A 230 27.97 11.28 -6.34
CA LEU A 230 27.96 11.52 -4.90
C LEU A 230 27.74 10.25 -4.06
N LEU A 231 27.67 9.07 -4.70
CA LEU A 231 27.55 7.74 -4.08
C LEU A 231 28.81 6.92 -4.30
#